data_AF-A0A2K3K8G7-F1
#
_entry.id   AF-A0A2K3K8G7-F1
#
_cell.length_a   1.000
_cell.length_b   1.000
_cell.length_c   1.000
_cell.angle_alpha   90.00
_cell.angle_beta   90.00
_cell.angle_gamma   90.00
#
_symmetry.space_group_name_H-M   'P 1'
#
loop_
_entity.id
_entity.type
_entity.pdbx_description
1 polymer ?
#
loop_
_entity_poly.entity_id
_entity_poly.type
_entity_poly.pdbx_seq_one_letter_code
_entity_poly.pdbx_strand_id
1 'polypeptide(L)'
;MSDTEEITGSQAASKHKLVDTITDPEFAWVAPEPRGIASTITAQYPQLFTIVEGAGPVNWEVHMPAEGERICSSYTEGGFTMYEMAFKEMGYRLPFNNLEAEIFGRLKVAPSQLHPNALTFIRAYQILCRYLEVEATVSLFFYIFKIQRQKVEDQQGWVSLKHQSSKIFKMFVESARGFKERYYVVKPVTEFALNSLYMDRPVFLEDRSPQLDEEGEQVTE
;
A
#
# COMPACT_ATOMS: atom_id res chain seq x y z
N MET A 1 -3.47 -12.04 -37.59
CA MET A 1 -3.37 -10.61 -37.88
C MET A 1 -3.25 -9.92 -36.54
N SER A 2 -2.09 -9.31 -36.31
CA SER A 2 -1.64 -8.76 -35.04
C SER A 2 -1.96 -7.27 -34.99
N ASP A 3 -3.02 -6.92 -34.26
CA ASP A 3 -3.30 -5.52 -33.92
C ASP A 3 -2.61 -5.20 -32.59
N THR A 4 -1.39 -4.70 -32.73
CA THR A 4 -0.65 -4.02 -31.68
C THR A 4 -1.27 -2.63 -31.54
N GLU A 5 -2.27 -2.48 -30.68
CA GLU A 5 -2.70 -1.16 -30.23
C GLU A 5 -1.65 -0.63 -29.24
N GLU A 6 -0.78 0.19 -29.79
CA GLU A 6 0.08 1.12 -29.09
C GLU A 6 -0.81 2.07 -28.28
N ILE A 7 -0.92 1.83 -26.97
CA ILE A 7 -1.67 2.70 -26.05
C ILE A 7 -0.83 3.97 -25.88
N THR A 8 -1.00 4.90 -26.81
CA THR A 8 -0.52 6.27 -26.69
C THR A 8 -1.07 6.87 -25.40
N GLY A 9 -0.17 7.42 -24.58
CA GLY A 9 -0.47 7.99 -23.28
C GLY A 9 -1.65 8.96 -23.36
N SER A 10 -2.77 8.56 -22.76
CA SER A 10 -3.87 9.47 -22.46
C SER A 10 -3.35 10.52 -21.50
N GLN A 11 -3.12 11.73 -22.00
CA GLN A 11 -3.07 12.96 -21.22
C GLN A 11 -4.45 13.17 -20.59
N ALA A 12 -4.71 12.48 -19.48
CA ALA A 12 -5.72 12.91 -18.55
C ALA A 12 -5.21 14.19 -17.90
N ALA A 13 -5.67 15.34 -18.37
CA ALA A 13 -5.42 16.63 -17.73
C ALA A 13 -5.76 16.52 -16.24
N SER A 14 -4.74 16.60 -15.38
CA SER A 14 -4.93 16.53 -13.93
C SER A 14 -5.80 17.70 -13.49
N LYS A 15 -6.98 17.42 -12.94
CA LYS A 15 -7.86 18.42 -12.32
C LYS A 15 -7.32 18.95 -10.97
N HIS A 16 -6.18 18.44 -10.51
CA HIS A 16 -5.62 18.76 -9.21
C HIS A 16 -4.53 19.83 -9.39
N LYS A 17 -4.56 20.87 -8.55
CA LYS A 17 -3.50 21.89 -8.51
C LYS A 17 -2.27 21.24 -7.87
N LEU A 18 -1.42 20.63 -8.68
CA LEU A 18 -0.17 20.02 -8.23
C LEU A 18 0.78 21.11 -7.74
N VAL A 19 1.24 20.97 -6.50
CA VAL A 19 2.29 21.82 -5.94
C VAL A 19 3.38 20.89 -5.42
N ASP A 20 4.43 20.75 -6.22
CA ASP A 20 5.61 19.99 -5.83
C ASP A 20 6.36 20.75 -4.75
N THR A 21 6.23 20.28 -3.52
CA THR A 21 6.95 20.81 -2.35
C THR A 21 8.16 19.96 -1.99
N ILE A 22 8.42 18.87 -2.72
CA ILE A 22 9.50 17.94 -2.41
C ILE A 22 10.77 18.40 -3.13
N THR A 23 11.66 19.07 -2.41
CA THR A 23 12.95 19.52 -2.97
C THR A 23 14.07 18.50 -2.77
N ASP A 24 13.82 17.43 -2.02
CA ASP A 24 14.82 16.43 -1.68
C ASP A 24 15.15 15.54 -2.91
N PRO A 25 16.44 15.47 -3.31
CA PRO A 25 16.87 14.67 -4.45
C PRO A 25 16.64 13.17 -4.29
N GLU A 26 16.47 12.64 -3.06
CA GLU A 26 16.12 11.23 -2.84
C GLU A 26 14.77 10.85 -3.46
N PHE A 27 13.90 11.83 -3.71
CA PHE A 27 12.61 11.64 -4.36
C PHE A 27 12.61 11.97 -5.85
N ALA A 28 13.77 12.21 -6.48
CA ALA A 28 13.86 12.52 -7.91
C ALA A 28 13.27 11.42 -8.81
N TRP A 29 13.27 10.17 -8.34
CA TRP A 29 12.69 9.02 -9.03
C TRP A 29 11.15 8.95 -8.92
N VAL A 30 10.53 9.73 -8.04
CA VAL A 30 9.07 9.76 -7.87
C VAL A 30 8.44 10.68 -8.90
N ALA A 31 7.36 10.22 -9.53
CA ALA A 31 6.64 11.00 -10.54
C ALA A 31 6.07 12.31 -9.95
N PRO A 32 5.73 13.31 -10.79
CA PRO A 32 5.28 14.61 -10.29
C PRO A 32 3.95 14.54 -9.52
N GLU A 33 3.10 13.57 -9.84
CA GLU A 33 1.77 13.46 -9.26
C GLU A 33 1.80 13.07 -7.77
N PRO A 34 2.48 11.99 -7.31
CA PRO A 34 2.64 11.74 -5.87
C PRO A 34 3.35 12.88 -5.11
N ARG A 35 4.28 13.60 -5.77
CA ARG A 35 5.01 14.74 -5.20
C ARG A 35 4.14 16.01 -5.09
N GLY A 36 3.14 16.13 -5.95
CA GLY A 36 2.33 17.33 -6.09
C GLY A 36 0.98 17.31 -5.38
N ILE A 37 0.45 16.11 -5.08
CA ILE A 37 -0.87 15.96 -4.46
C ILE A 37 -0.78 16.10 -2.93
N ALA A 38 -1.44 17.13 -2.39
CA ALA A 38 -1.65 17.30 -0.96
C ALA A 38 -2.92 16.58 -0.50
N SER A 39 -2.97 16.19 0.78
CA SER A 39 -4.20 15.65 1.36
C SER A 39 -5.25 16.76 1.53
N THR A 40 -6.49 16.44 1.20
CA THR A 40 -7.68 17.27 1.44
C THR A 40 -8.31 16.99 2.80
N ILE A 41 -7.84 15.98 3.52
CA ILE A 41 -8.33 15.67 4.86
C ILE A 41 -7.77 16.70 5.83
N THR A 42 -8.66 17.39 6.55
CA THR A 42 -8.31 18.34 7.59
C THR A 42 -8.98 17.94 8.90
N ALA A 43 -8.44 18.44 10.03
CA ALA A 43 -9.01 18.20 11.36
C ALA A 43 -10.47 18.67 11.51
N GLN A 44 -10.94 19.56 10.62
CA GLN A 44 -12.28 20.12 10.65
C GLN A 44 -13.29 19.31 9.83
N TYR A 45 -12.86 18.19 9.21
CA TYR A 45 -13.70 17.40 8.34
C TYR A 45 -14.72 16.59 9.17
N PRO A 46 -16.04 16.87 9.10
CA PRO A 46 -17.02 16.31 10.04
C PRO A 46 -17.24 14.80 9.95
N GLN A 47 -16.84 14.18 8.83
CA GLN A 47 -17.03 12.76 8.55
C GLN A 47 -15.69 12.02 8.38
N LEU A 48 -14.62 12.53 9.00
CA LEU A 48 -13.30 11.89 8.96
C LEU A 48 -13.36 10.51 9.61
N PHE A 49 -12.95 9.49 8.87
CA PHE A 49 -12.84 8.13 9.37
C PHE A 49 -11.44 7.84 9.92
N THR A 50 -11.33 7.72 11.25
CA THR A 50 -10.07 7.49 11.98
C THR A 50 -9.94 6.10 12.59
N ILE A 51 -10.92 5.21 12.41
CA ILE A 51 -10.89 3.86 13.00
C ILE A 51 -9.98 2.96 12.15
N VAL A 52 -8.69 2.89 12.51
CA VAL A 52 -7.67 2.14 11.76
C VAL A 52 -7.38 0.75 12.32
N GLU A 53 -7.75 0.47 13.57
CA GLU A 53 -7.53 -0.82 14.23
C GLU A 53 -8.84 -1.40 14.82
N GLY A 54 -8.77 -2.64 15.29
CA GLY A 54 -9.90 -3.33 15.92
C GLY A 54 -10.24 -2.77 17.32
N ALA A 55 -11.29 -3.30 17.94
CA ALA A 55 -11.58 -2.96 19.34
C ALA A 55 -10.49 -3.49 20.26
N GLY A 56 -10.02 -2.66 21.20
CA GLY A 56 -8.94 -3.03 22.12
C GLY A 56 -8.16 -1.81 22.61
N PRO A 57 -6.94 -2.02 23.16
CA PRO A 57 -5.99 -0.95 23.43
C PRO A 57 -5.68 -0.15 22.18
N VAL A 58 -5.44 1.14 22.32
CA VAL A 58 -5.02 2.01 21.21
C VAL A 58 -3.53 1.77 20.94
N ASN A 59 -3.22 1.33 19.72
CA ASN A 59 -1.85 1.14 19.24
C ASN A 59 -1.49 2.06 18.08
N TRP A 60 -2.49 2.66 17.42
CA TRP A 60 -2.29 3.49 16.24
C TRP A 60 -3.02 4.82 16.32
N GLU A 61 -2.36 5.88 15.89
CA GLU A 61 -2.95 7.21 15.74
C GLU A 61 -2.96 7.68 14.29
N VAL A 62 -3.94 8.52 13.97
CA VAL A 62 -4.09 9.14 12.65
C VAL A 62 -3.76 10.63 12.75
N HIS A 63 -2.82 11.07 11.94
CA HIS A 63 -2.41 12.47 11.84
C HIS A 63 -2.62 13.01 10.43
N MET A 64 -2.97 14.29 10.36
CA MET A 64 -3.06 14.98 9.07
C MET A 64 -1.66 15.34 8.58
N PRO A 65 -1.34 15.11 7.29
CA PRO A 65 -0.08 15.60 6.72
C PRO A 65 0.01 17.12 6.87
N ALA A 66 1.19 17.63 7.21
CA ALA A 66 1.48 19.06 7.22
C ALA A 66 1.45 19.64 5.79
N GLU A 67 1.39 20.97 5.66
CA GLU A 67 1.22 21.67 4.36
C GLU A 67 2.25 21.27 3.28
N GLY A 68 3.49 20.98 3.69
CA GLY A 68 4.57 20.52 2.80
C GLY A 68 4.65 19.01 2.59
N GLU A 69 3.93 18.22 3.38
CA GLU A 69 3.97 16.76 3.33
C GLU A 69 3.06 16.21 2.23
N ARG A 70 3.50 15.12 1.62
CA ARG A 70 2.88 14.49 0.46
C ARG A 70 2.72 13.00 0.70
N ILE A 71 1.96 12.34 -0.16
CA ILE A 71 1.70 10.91 -0.02
C ILE A 71 3.00 10.09 -0.05
N CYS A 72 4.02 10.55 -0.78
CA CYS A 72 5.33 9.92 -0.87
C CYS A 72 6.38 10.49 0.09
N SER A 73 6.05 11.44 0.96
CA SER A 73 7.00 11.95 1.96
C SER A 73 7.46 10.85 2.91
N SER A 74 8.68 10.98 3.43
CA SER A 74 9.14 10.20 4.58
C SER A 74 8.52 10.75 5.86
N TYR A 75 8.02 9.87 6.73
CA TYR A 75 7.48 10.22 8.03
C TYR A 75 8.34 9.58 9.13
N THR A 76 8.55 10.29 10.22
CA THR A 76 9.34 9.80 11.35
C THR A 76 8.58 8.78 12.19
N GLU A 77 9.30 8.04 13.03
CA GLU A 77 8.70 7.17 14.08
C GLU A 77 7.80 6.05 13.53
N GLY A 78 8.15 5.50 12.37
CA GLY A 78 7.36 4.44 11.73
C GLY A 78 6.04 4.93 11.12
N GLY A 79 5.88 6.26 10.97
CA GLY A 79 4.73 6.82 10.27
C GLY A 79 4.67 6.39 8.81
N PHE A 80 3.47 6.10 8.30
CA PHE A 80 3.25 5.82 6.89
C PHE A 80 1.91 6.39 6.42
N THR A 81 1.77 6.66 5.13
CA THR A 81 0.52 7.17 4.56
C THR A 81 -0.39 6.04 4.15
N MET A 82 -1.71 6.25 4.32
CA MET A 82 -2.72 5.33 3.82
C MET A 82 -4.01 6.09 3.48
N TYR A 83 -4.76 5.57 2.51
CA TYR A 83 -6.04 6.15 2.11
C TYR A 83 -7.10 5.92 3.17
N GLU A 84 -7.92 6.94 3.44
CA GLU A 84 -9.07 6.81 4.34
C GLU A 84 -10.00 5.66 3.90
N MET A 85 -10.19 5.51 2.58
CA MET A 85 -11.06 4.48 2.02
C MET A 85 -10.57 3.05 2.29
N ALA A 86 -9.27 2.85 2.50
CA ALA A 86 -8.73 1.52 2.80
C ALA A 86 -9.32 0.98 4.12
N PHE A 87 -9.45 1.85 5.12
CA PHE A 87 -10.06 1.50 6.41
C PHE A 87 -11.58 1.59 6.37
N LYS A 88 -12.13 2.65 5.76
CA LYS A 88 -13.57 2.94 5.75
C LYS A 88 -14.37 1.97 4.89
N GLU A 89 -13.89 1.65 3.69
CA GLU A 89 -14.65 0.94 2.66
C GLU A 89 -14.09 -0.46 2.38
N MET A 90 -12.76 -0.64 2.45
CA MET A 90 -12.11 -1.91 2.09
C MET A 90 -11.88 -2.84 3.29
N GLY A 91 -12.12 -2.35 4.51
CA GLY A 91 -12.07 -3.13 5.73
C GLY A 91 -10.66 -3.55 6.17
N TYR A 92 -9.61 -2.84 5.74
CA TYR A 92 -8.28 -3.01 6.33
C TYR A 92 -8.30 -2.59 7.80
N ARG A 93 -7.52 -3.28 8.63
CA ARG A 93 -7.27 -2.92 10.03
C ARG A 93 -5.81 -3.18 10.36
N LEU A 94 -5.30 -2.43 11.34
CA LEU A 94 -3.95 -2.58 11.86
C LEU A 94 -3.92 -3.40 13.17
N PRO A 95 -2.79 -4.08 13.45
CA PRO A 95 -1.69 -4.33 12.51
C PRO A 95 -2.17 -5.15 11.30
N PHE A 96 -1.48 -5.02 10.16
CA PHE A 96 -1.81 -5.83 8.99
C PHE A 96 -1.63 -7.31 9.33
N ASN A 97 -2.47 -8.18 8.76
CA ASN A 97 -2.24 -9.61 8.93
C ASN A 97 -0.99 -10.07 8.16
N ASN A 98 -0.45 -11.23 8.52
CA ASN A 98 0.80 -11.76 7.93
C ASN A 98 0.76 -11.78 6.41
N LEU A 99 -0.34 -12.23 5.80
CA LEU A 99 -0.46 -12.26 4.34
C LEU A 99 -0.42 -10.86 3.72
N GLU A 100 -1.11 -9.89 4.30
CA GLU A 100 -1.10 -8.51 3.83
C GLU A 100 0.30 -7.90 3.94
N ALA A 101 0.94 -8.06 5.10
CA ALA A 101 2.29 -7.57 5.34
C ALA A 101 3.33 -8.23 4.42
N GLU A 102 3.25 -9.53 4.21
CA GLU A 102 4.12 -10.24 3.27
C GLU A 102 3.88 -9.81 1.81
N ILE A 103 2.63 -9.57 1.40
CA ILE A 103 2.33 -9.03 0.06
C ILE A 103 2.95 -7.63 -0.09
N PHE A 104 2.74 -6.72 0.86
CA PHE A 104 3.35 -5.38 0.82
C PHE A 104 4.88 -5.46 0.80
N GLY A 105 5.47 -6.31 1.64
CA GLY A 105 6.91 -6.56 1.69
C GLY A 105 7.47 -7.13 0.38
N ARG A 106 6.75 -8.05 -0.27
CA ARG A 106 7.16 -8.63 -1.57
C ARG A 106 7.06 -7.61 -2.70
N LEU A 107 6.07 -6.71 -2.65
CA LEU A 107 5.93 -5.61 -3.60
C LEU A 107 7.00 -4.53 -3.42
N LYS A 108 7.59 -4.44 -2.22
CA LYS A 108 8.50 -3.37 -1.78
C LYS A 108 7.87 -1.99 -1.98
N VAL A 109 6.65 -1.83 -1.49
CA VAL A 109 5.88 -0.57 -1.60
C VAL A 109 5.21 -0.24 -0.27
N ALA A 110 5.08 1.04 0.02
CA ALA A 110 4.20 1.51 1.09
C ALA A 110 2.72 1.28 0.70
N PRO A 111 1.81 1.07 1.68
CA PRO A 111 0.39 0.82 1.39
C PRO A 111 -0.26 1.89 0.47
N SER A 112 0.07 3.16 0.67
CA SER A 112 -0.42 4.28 -0.15
C SER A 112 0.10 4.30 -1.58
N GLN A 113 1.23 3.65 -1.89
CA GLN A 113 1.72 3.58 -3.27
C GLN A 113 0.85 2.66 -4.13
N LEU A 114 0.05 1.78 -3.52
CA LEU A 114 -0.87 0.93 -4.24
C LEU A 114 -2.14 1.68 -4.65
N HIS A 115 -2.57 1.47 -5.88
CA HIS A 115 -3.85 1.94 -6.37
C HIS A 115 -4.99 1.27 -5.57
N PRO A 116 -6.11 1.96 -5.28
CA PRO A 116 -7.28 1.41 -4.58
C PRO A 116 -7.73 0.03 -5.08
N ASN A 117 -7.83 -0.13 -6.41
CA ASN A 117 -8.18 -1.43 -7.01
C ASN A 117 -7.19 -2.55 -6.64
N ALA A 118 -5.89 -2.26 -6.51
CA ALA A 118 -4.90 -3.25 -6.07
C ALA A 118 -5.10 -3.63 -4.60
N LEU A 119 -5.35 -2.67 -3.71
CA LEU A 119 -5.72 -2.93 -2.31
C LEU A 119 -6.98 -3.81 -2.24
N THR A 120 -8.02 -3.50 -3.03
CA THR A 120 -9.22 -4.35 -3.05
C THR A 120 -8.99 -5.74 -3.62
N PHE A 121 -8.05 -5.93 -4.55
CA PHE A 121 -7.70 -7.27 -5.02
C PHE A 121 -7.03 -8.11 -3.93
N ILE A 122 -6.20 -7.51 -3.07
CA ILE A 122 -5.63 -8.19 -1.89
C ILE A 122 -6.75 -8.65 -0.96
N ARG A 123 -7.74 -7.79 -0.67
CA ARG A 123 -8.90 -8.13 0.17
C ARG A 123 -9.80 -9.18 -0.48
N ALA A 124 -10.11 -9.02 -1.76
CA ALA A 124 -10.96 -9.94 -2.50
C ALA A 124 -10.32 -11.34 -2.62
N TYR A 125 -9.00 -11.39 -2.80
CA TYR A 125 -8.22 -12.63 -2.76
C TYR A 125 -8.38 -13.37 -1.44
N GLN A 126 -8.21 -12.69 -0.30
CA GLN A 126 -8.40 -13.29 1.02
C GLN A 126 -9.80 -13.85 1.22
N ILE A 127 -10.82 -13.10 0.80
CA ILE A 127 -12.23 -13.52 0.91
C ILE A 127 -12.49 -14.73 0.02
N LEU A 128 -11.98 -14.71 -1.22
CA LEU A 128 -12.14 -15.82 -2.16
C LEU A 128 -11.48 -17.10 -1.65
N CYS A 129 -10.24 -17.02 -1.18
CA CYS A 129 -9.53 -18.17 -0.61
C CYS A 129 -10.29 -18.77 0.58
N ARG A 130 -10.80 -17.91 1.48
CA ARG A 130 -11.64 -18.36 2.61
C ARG A 130 -12.92 -19.05 2.14
N TYR A 131 -13.60 -18.48 1.14
CA TYR A 131 -14.83 -19.05 0.60
C TYR A 131 -14.61 -20.41 -0.08
N LEU A 132 -13.47 -20.57 -0.77
CA LEU A 132 -13.08 -21.81 -1.43
C LEU A 132 -12.39 -22.82 -0.50
N GLU A 133 -12.21 -22.48 0.79
CA GLU A 133 -11.48 -23.29 1.77
C GLU A 133 -10.06 -23.64 1.33
N VAL A 134 -9.40 -22.72 0.61
CA VAL A 134 -7.98 -22.85 0.21
C VAL A 134 -7.12 -21.88 1.00
N GLU A 135 -5.88 -22.28 1.27
CA GLU A 135 -4.91 -21.42 1.93
C GLU A 135 -4.56 -20.22 1.05
N ALA A 136 -4.70 -19.02 1.61
CA ALA A 136 -4.33 -17.78 0.94
C ALA A 136 -2.82 -17.56 1.07
N THR A 137 -2.05 -17.94 0.05
CA THR A 137 -0.59 -17.79 0.04
C THR A 137 -0.12 -16.62 -0.83
N VAL A 138 1.04 -16.04 -0.51
CA VAL A 138 1.65 -14.98 -1.33
C VAL A 138 2.00 -15.48 -2.74
N SER A 139 2.46 -16.73 -2.85
CA SER A 139 2.81 -17.36 -4.14
C SER A 139 1.59 -17.49 -5.06
N LEU A 140 0.44 -17.93 -4.53
CA LEU A 140 -0.79 -18.00 -5.31
C LEU A 140 -1.30 -16.60 -5.68
N PHE A 141 -1.18 -15.61 -4.80
CA PHE A 141 -1.51 -14.23 -5.13
C PHE A 141 -0.72 -13.73 -6.34
N PHE A 142 0.60 -13.91 -6.37
CA PHE A 142 1.44 -13.49 -7.50
C PHE A 142 1.37 -14.41 -8.73
N TYR A 143 0.80 -15.60 -8.59
CA TYR A 143 0.40 -16.42 -9.75
C TYR A 143 -0.82 -15.81 -10.46
N ILE A 144 -1.77 -15.27 -9.69
CA ILE A 144 -3.00 -14.67 -10.19
C ILE A 144 -2.76 -13.24 -10.71
N PHE A 145 -1.94 -12.45 -10.01
CA PHE A 145 -1.74 -11.04 -10.28
C PHE A 145 -0.29 -10.70 -10.67
N LYS A 146 -0.15 -9.91 -11.73
CA LYS A 146 1.10 -9.25 -12.11
C LYS A 146 1.11 -7.80 -11.65
N ILE A 147 2.28 -7.34 -11.25
CA ILE A 147 2.54 -5.95 -10.90
C ILE A 147 2.51 -5.09 -12.17
N GLN A 148 1.87 -3.93 -12.07
CA GLN A 148 1.89 -2.89 -13.08
C GLN A 148 2.31 -1.57 -12.43
N ARG A 149 3.45 -1.02 -12.85
CA ARG A 149 3.95 0.27 -12.33
C ARG A 149 3.58 1.39 -13.29
N GLN A 150 3.00 2.46 -12.78
CA GLN A 150 2.82 3.69 -13.55
C GLN A 150 4.18 4.34 -13.74
N LYS A 151 4.59 4.56 -14.99
CA LYS A 151 5.81 5.30 -15.33
C LYS A 151 5.45 6.63 -15.97
N VAL A 152 6.18 7.68 -15.60
CA VAL A 152 6.13 9.00 -16.21
C VAL A 152 7.56 9.33 -16.58
N GLU A 153 7.91 9.22 -17.86
CA GLU A 153 9.31 9.21 -18.31
C GLU A 153 10.12 8.17 -17.53
N ASP A 154 11.21 8.57 -16.85
CA ASP A 154 12.03 7.70 -16.01
C ASP A 154 11.55 7.61 -14.55
N GLN A 155 10.48 8.34 -14.19
CA GLN A 155 9.95 8.41 -12.83
C GLN A 155 8.82 7.38 -12.58
N GLN A 156 8.63 7.02 -11.31
CA GLN A 156 7.63 6.03 -10.87
C GLN A 156 6.46 6.70 -10.14
N GLY A 157 5.24 6.34 -10.55
CA GLY A 157 3.99 6.71 -9.88
C GLY A 157 3.41 5.56 -9.07
N TRP A 158 2.09 5.44 -9.09
CA TRP A 158 1.37 4.37 -8.37
C TRP A 158 1.68 2.98 -8.91
N VAL A 159 1.58 2.01 -8.02
CA VAL A 159 1.63 0.59 -8.34
C VAL A 159 0.21 0.04 -8.38
N SER A 160 -0.10 -0.70 -9.43
CA SER A 160 -1.37 -1.41 -9.59
C SER A 160 -1.11 -2.89 -9.81
N LEU A 161 -2.19 -3.66 -9.83
CA LEU A 161 -2.18 -5.10 -10.08
C LEU A 161 -3.10 -5.39 -11.26
N LYS A 162 -2.63 -6.26 -12.16
CA LYS A 162 -3.42 -6.79 -13.25
C LYS A 162 -3.51 -8.31 -13.14
N HIS A 163 -4.64 -8.87 -13.53
CA HIS A 163 -4.78 -10.31 -13.67
C HIS A 163 -3.75 -10.82 -14.69
N GLN A 164 -3.05 -11.90 -14.37
CA GLN A 164 -2.06 -12.52 -15.24
C GLN A 164 -2.70 -13.17 -16.47
N SER A 165 -3.88 -13.76 -16.27
CA SER A 165 -4.66 -14.47 -17.28
C SER A 165 -6.09 -13.93 -17.28
N SER A 166 -7.09 -14.79 -17.08
CA SER A 166 -8.50 -14.40 -17.00
C SER A 166 -8.78 -13.48 -15.81
N LYS A 167 -9.66 -12.50 -16.01
CA LYS A 167 -10.16 -11.64 -14.92
C LYS A 167 -11.04 -12.48 -14.00
N ILE A 168 -10.63 -12.59 -12.73
CA ILE A 168 -11.44 -13.27 -11.70
C ILE A 168 -12.18 -12.26 -10.80
N PHE A 169 -11.69 -11.01 -10.74
CA PHE A 169 -12.36 -9.92 -10.05
C PHE A 169 -12.73 -8.78 -11.00
N LYS A 170 -13.86 -8.14 -10.72
CA LYS A 170 -14.20 -6.83 -11.28
C LYS A 170 -13.44 -5.74 -10.50
N MET A 171 -13.28 -4.58 -11.14
CA MET A 171 -12.70 -3.41 -10.46
C MET A 171 -13.64 -2.97 -9.34
N PHE A 172 -13.08 -2.58 -8.19
CA PHE A 172 -13.85 -2.02 -7.08
C PHE A 172 -14.49 -0.69 -7.47
N VAL A 173 -13.72 0.15 -8.16
CA VAL A 173 -14.20 1.39 -8.77
C VAL A 173 -13.76 1.46 -10.22
N GLU A 174 -14.71 1.73 -11.12
CA GLU A 174 -14.44 1.89 -12.56
C GLU A 174 -13.51 3.08 -12.84
N SER A 175 -13.59 4.12 -12.01
CA SER A 175 -12.65 5.23 -11.97
C SER A 175 -12.50 5.70 -10.53
N ALA A 176 -11.35 5.42 -9.91
CA ALA A 176 -11.01 5.98 -8.62
C ALA A 176 -10.67 7.48 -8.82
N ARG A 177 -11.68 8.34 -8.88
CA ARG A 177 -11.48 9.79 -8.91
C ARG A 177 -11.38 10.32 -7.47
N GLY A 178 -10.42 11.19 -7.20
CA GLY A 178 -10.28 11.87 -5.89
C GLY A 178 -9.67 11.03 -4.75
N PHE A 179 -9.36 9.73 -4.95
CA PHE A 179 -8.73 8.94 -3.87
C PHE A 179 -7.34 9.46 -3.49
N LYS A 180 -6.58 9.98 -4.47
CA LYS A 180 -5.19 10.41 -4.31
C LYS A 180 -5.05 11.54 -3.29
N GLU A 181 -6.10 12.34 -3.11
CA GLU A 181 -6.17 13.47 -2.19
C GLU A 181 -6.76 13.09 -0.82
N ARG A 182 -7.21 11.85 -0.62
CA ARG A 182 -7.84 11.40 0.63
C ARG A 182 -6.96 10.39 1.37
N TYR A 183 -5.86 10.87 1.91
CA TYR A 183 -4.94 10.08 2.72
C TYR A 183 -4.57 10.81 4.02
N TYR A 184 -4.14 10.04 5.01
CA TYR A 184 -3.58 10.56 6.25
C TYR A 184 -2.33 9.77 6.62
N VAL A 185 -1.61 10.25 7.63
CA VAL A 185 -0.47 9.56 8.23
C VAL A 185 -1.00 8.69 9.35
N VAL A 186 -0.59 7.42 9.37
CA VAL A 186 -0.83 6.50 10.47
C VAL A 186 0.49 6.32 11.21
N LYS A 187 0.47 6.44 12.53
CA LYS A 187 1.66 6.31 13.39
C LYS A 187 1.43 5.25 14.49
N PRO A 188 2.44 4.42 14.79
CA PRO A 188 2.41 3.57 15.97
C PRO A 188 2.56 4.43 17.24
N VAL A 189 1.79 4.14 18.28
CA VAL A 189 1.93 4.76 19.62
C VAL A 189 2.37 3.77 20.70
N THR A 190 2.44 2.48 20.36
CA THR A 190 2.98 1.43 21.23
C THR A 190 4.16 0.74 20.54
N GLU A 191 5.07 0.20 21.33
CA GLU A 191 6.18 -0.62 20.84
C GLU A 191 5.69 -1.85 20.07
N PHE A 192 4.57 -2.44 20.50
CA PHE A 192 3.89 -3.50 19.76
C PHE A 192 3.51 -3.08 18.33
N ALA A 193 2.87 -1.92 18.16
CA ALA A 193 2.53 -1.43 16.83
C ALA A 193 3.78 -1.13 16.00
N LEU A 194 4.80 -0.50 16.60
CA LEU A 194 6.05 -0.23 15.90
C LEU A 194 6.70 -1.52 15.40
N ASN A 195 6.82 -2.53 16.26
CA ASN A 195 7.42 -3.82 15.92
C ASN A 195 6.62 -4.54 14.83
N SER A 196 5.29 -4.40 14.81
CA SER A 196 4.44 -5.01 13.78
C SER A 196 4.64 -4.47 12.35
N LEU A 197 5.34 -3.33 12.20
CA LEU A 197 5.73 -2.81 10.88
C LEU A 197 6.89 -3.57 10.26
N TYR A 198 7.66 -4.29 11.07
CA TYR A 198 8.78 -5.09 10.64
C TYR A 198 8.32 -6.55 10.50
N MET A 199 8.68 -7.16 9.37
CA MET A 199 8.44 -8.58 9.12
C MET A 199 9.75 -9.29 9.40
N ASP A 200 9.85 -9.93 10.55
CA ASP A 200 10.95 -10.82 10.88
C ASP A 200 10.93 -12.02 9.94
N ARG A 201 11.83 -12.08 8.96
CA ARG A 201 11.93 -13.24 8.08
C ARG A 201 12.87 -14.26 8.68
N PRO A 202 12.39 -15.46 9.04
CA PRO A 202 13.29 -16.50 9.49
C PRO A 202 14.34 -16.79 8.42
N VAL A 203 15.60 -16.69 8.82
CA VAL A 203 16.73 -17.04 7.97
C VAL A 203 16.86 -18.55 7.99
N PHE A 204 16.92 -19.14 6.79
CA PHE A 204 17.12 -20.56 6.62
C PHE A 204 18.49 -20.82 6.02
N LEU A 205 19.17 -21.86 6.49
CA LEU A 205 20.40 -22.38 5.89
C LEU A 205 20.10 -22.98 4.50
N GLU A 206 21.14 -23.27 3.72
CA GLU A 206 20.99 -23.84 2.36
C GLU A 206 20.18 -25.16 2.34
N ASP A 207 20.21 -25.91 3.45
CA ASP A 207 19.46 -27.15 3.64
C ASP A 207 17.99 -26.93 4.08
N ARG A 208 17.55 -25.67 4.18
CA ARG A 208 16.24 -25.21 4.66
C ARG A 208 15.97 -25.43 6.15
N SER A 209 16.99 -25.74 6.95
CA SER A 209 16.86 -25.70 8.41
C SER A 209 16.90 -24.24 8.92
N PRO A 210 16.23 -23.93 10.06
CA PRO A 210 16.33 -22.62 10.70
C PRO A 210 17.77 -22.28 11.06
N GLN A 211 18.24 -21.10 10.68
CA GLN A 211 19.45 -20.54 11.28
C GLN A 211 19.11 -20.11 12.72
N LEU A 212 19.94 -20.51 13.69
CA LEU A 212 19.79 -20.14 15.10
C LEU A 212 20.93 -19.20 15.51
N ASP A 213 20.67 -18.29 16.46
CA ASP A 213 21.67 -17.42 17.08
C ASP A 213 22.46 -18.15 18.19
N GLU A 214 23.32 -17.42 18.91
CA GLU A 214 24.15 -17.99 19.98
C GLU A 214 23.32 -18.49 21.18
N GLU A 215 22.10 -17.96 21.33
CA GLU A 215 21.12 -18.32 22.34
C GLU A 215 20.20 -19.49 21.91
N GLY A 216 20.28 -19.90 20.64
CA GLY A 216 19.47 -20.98 20.08
C GLY A 216 18.08 -20.54 19.58
N GLU A 217 17.84 -19.23 19.48
CA GLU A 217 16.63 -18.65 18.92
C GLU A 217 16.76 -18.50 17.40
N GLN A 218 15.62 -18.52 16.70
CA GLN A 218 15.61 -18.45 15.24
C GLN A 218 16.05 -17.05 14.76
N VAL A 219 17.12 -17.01 13.97
CA VAL A 219 17.60 -15.76 13.35
C VAL A 219 16.55 -15.28 12.36
N THR A 220 16.26 -13.98 12.44
CA THR A 220 15.33 -13.29 11.54
C THR A 220 16.01 -12.09 10.87
N GLU A 221 15.62 -11.79 9.63
CA GLU A 221 16.10 -10.65 8.82
C GLU A 221 14.97 -9.73 8.30
#